data_AF-A0A2G1LUY8-F1
#
_entry.id   AF-A0A2G1LUY8-F1
#
_cell.length_a   1.000
_cell.length_b   1.000
_cell.length_c   1.000
_cell.angle_alpha   90.00
_cell.angle_beta   90.00
_cell.angle_gamma   90.00
#
_symmetry.space_group_name_H-M   'P 1'
#
loop_
_entity.id
_entity.type
_entity.pdbx_description
1 polymer ?
#
loop_
_entity_poly.entity_id
_entity_poly.type
_entity_poly.pdbx_seq_one_letter_code
_entity_poly.pdbx_strand_id
1 'polypeptide(L)' 'MNAHATPARRRREKAIYPGKVAIRHAKEAAVEMGIDPAGLEICPDGTIRIFDRAAIPNAAPKDEFDEWLQSGRLG' A
#
# COMPACT_ATOMS: atom_id res chain seq x y z
N MET A 1 -48.69 15.76 -4.77
CA MET A 1 -47.51 16.32 -5.45
C MET A 1 -46.31 15.48 -5.03
N ASN A 2 -45.92 14.49 -5.83
CA ASN A 2 -44.80 13.61 -5.51
C ASN A 2 -43.58 14.05 -6.29
N ALA A 3 -42.58 14.60 -5.59
CA ALA A 3 -41.29 14.94 -6.16
C ALA A 3 -40.50 13.64 -6.37
N HIS A 4 -40.36 13.23 -7.63
CA HIS A 4 -39.42 12.18 -8.01
C HIS A 4 -38.00 12.71 -7.78
N ALA A 5 -37.35 12.25 -6.71
CA ALA A 5 -35.94 12.51 -6.46
C ALA A 5 -35.12 11.79 -7.54
N THR A 6 -34.64 12.54 -8.53
CA THR A 6 -33.70 12.04 -9.54
C THR A 6 -32.42 11.58 -8.83
N PRO A 7 -31.99 10.31 -8.94
CA PRO A 7 -30.73 9.88 -8.35
C PRO A 7 -29.61 10.61 -9.09
N ALA A 8 -28.86 11.45 -8.36
CA ALA A 8 -27.67 12.10 -8.88
C ALA A 8 -26.71 11.00 -9.35
N ARG A 9 -26.56 10.85 -10.67
CA ARG A 9 -25.51 10.02 -11.27
C ARG A 9 -24.17 10.58 -10.77
N ARG A 10 -23.56 9.94 -9.77
CA ARG A 10 -22.16 10.18 -9.43
C ARG A 10 -21.37 9.94 -10.70
N ARG A 11 -20.88 11.02 -11.32
CA ARG A 11 -19.99 10.95 -12.47
C ARG A 11 -18.76 10.21 -11.96
N ARG A 12 -18.59 8.94 -12.33
CA ARG A 12 -17.37 8.20 -12.01
C ARG A 12 -16.25 8.94 -12.74
N GLU A 13 -15.41 9.65 -11.98
CA GLU A 13 -14.18 10.20 -12.53
C GLU A 13 -13.41 9.05 -13.18
N LYS A 14 -12.92 9.27 -14.39
CA LYS A 14 -12.15 8.24 -15.09
C LYS A 14 -10.87 8.00 -14.31
N ALA A 15 -10.54 6.74 -14.04
CA ALA A 15 -9.27 6.39 -13.42
C ALA A 15 -8.12 6.86 -14.34
N ILE A 16 -7.14 7.53 -13.74
CA ILE A 16 -5.91 8.00 -14.36
C ILE A 16 -4.80 7.22 -13.67
N TYR A 17 -4.32 6.15 -14.29
CA TYR A 17 -3.18 5.41 -13.75
C TYR A 17 -1.87 5.96 -14.32
N PRO A 18 -0.83 6.16 -13.50
CA PRO A 18 0.49 6.57 -13.99
C PRO A 18 1.11 5.48 -14.87
N GLY A 19 1.81 5.91 -15.91
CA GLY A 19 2.51 5.00 -16.83
C GLY A 19 3.76 4.38 -16.19
N LYS A 20 4.24 3.27 -16.77
CA LYS A 20 5.42 2.53 -16.28
C LYS A 20 6.69 3.38 -16.07
N VAL A 21 6.89 4.42 -16.89
CA VAL A 21 8.04 5.32 -16.79
C VAL A 21 7.94 6.19 -15.54
N ALA A 22 6.75 6.71 -15.23
CA ALA A 22 6.52 7.48 -14.01
C ALA A 22 6.72 6.61 -12.76
N ILE A 23 6.25 5.36 -12.80
CA ILE A 23 6.44 4.38 -11.71
C ILE A 23 7.93 4.10 -11.48
N ARG A 24 8.69 3.89 -12.55
CA ARG A 24 10.14 3.68 -12.46
C ARG A 24 10.85 4.88 -11.84
N HIS A 25 10.58 6.09 -12.33
CA HIS A 25 11.21 7.29 -11.80
C HIS A 25 10.81 7.60 -10.36
N ALA A 26 9.57 7.35 -9.96
CA ALA A 26 9.15 7.48 -8.56
C ALA A 26 9.95 6.54 -7.64
N LYS A 27 10.18 5.29 -8.07
CA LYS A 27 11.02 4.34 -7.34
C LYS A 27 12.48 4.81 -7.26
N GLU A 28 13.06 5.23 -8.38
CA GLU A 28 14.45 5.72 -8.44
C GLU A 28 14.65 6.94 -7.52
N ALA A 29 13.75 7.93 -7.62
CA ALA A 29 13.79 9.12 -6.77
C ALA A 29 13.67 8.77 -5.28
N ALA A 30 12.82 7.81 -4.90
CA ALA A 30 12.71 7.38 -3.51
C ALA A 30 14.04 6.80 -2.98
N VAL A 31 14.71 5.97 -3.76
CA VAL A 31 16.03 5.41 -3.41
C VAL A 31 17.08 6.51 -3.30
N GLU A 32 17.09 7.48 -4.22
CA GLU A 32 17.98 8.65 -4.17
C GLU A 32 17.74 9.51 -2.92
N MET A 33 16.49 9.56 -2.44
CA MET A 33 16.11 10.24 -1.20
C MET A 33 16.41 9.42 0.07
N GLY A 34 16.98 8.22 -0.05
CA GLY A 34 17.31 7.34 1.07
C GLY A 34 16.14 6.53 1.62
N ILE A 35 15.02 6.47 0.90
CA ILE A 35 13.87 5.61 1.24
C ILE A 35 14.14 4.21 0.69
N ASP A 36 13.94 3.16 1.50
CA ASP A 36 13.99 1.74 1.05
C ASP A 36 12.57 1.29 0.66
N PRO A 37 12.20 1.23 -0.63
CA PRO A 37 10.83 0.93 -1.02
C PRO A 37 10.50 -0.55 -0.77
N ALA A 38 9.69 -0.85 0.25
CA ALA A 38 9.14 -2.17 0.49
C ALA A 38 7.95 -2.49 -0.43
N GLY A 39 7.24 -1.46 -0.87
CA GLY A 39 6.06 -1.59 -1.72
C GLY A 39 5.68 -0.29 -2.43
N LEU A 40 4.89 -0.43 -3.49
CA LEU A 40 4.35 0.68 -4.27
C LEU A 40 2.84 0.46 -4.43
N GLU A 41 2.03 1.47 -4.16
CA GLU A 41 0.60 1.49 -4.48
C GLU A 41 0.35 2.48 -5.62
N ILE A 42 -0.28 1.99 -6.68
CA ILE A 42 -0.63 2.77 -7.86
C ILE A 42 -2.11 3.14 -7.79
N CYS A 43 -2.38 4.41 -7.53
CA CYS A 43 -3.73 4.88 -7.28
C CYS A 43 -4.44 5.30 -8.58
N PRO A 44 -5.78 5.16 -8.64
CA PRO A 44 -6.58 5.56 -9.80
C PRO A 44 -6.70 7.08 -9.98
N ASP A 45 -6.18 7.88 -9.05
CA ASP A 45 -6.10 9.34 -9.12
C ASP A 45 -4.79 9.85 -9.75
N GLY A 46 -3.89 8.94 -10.14
CA GLY A 46 -2.60 9.25 -10.76
C GLY A 46 -1.44 9.28 -9.77
N THR A 47 -1.71 9.14 -8.47
CA THR A 47 -0.67 9.18 -7.44
C THR A 47 0.05 7.83 -7.30
N ILE A 48 1.33 7.91 -6.94
CA ILE A 48 2.16 6.74 -6.59
C ILE A 48 2.50 6.91 -5.11
N ARG A 49 2.10 5.94 -4.28
CA ARG A 49 2.47 5.90 -2.87
C ARG A 49 3.59 4.91 -2.67
N ILE A 50 4.61 5.31 -1.93
CA ILE A 50 5.81 4.52 -1.69
C ILE A 50 5.84 4.19 -0.20
N PHE A 51 5.94 2.91 0.12
CA PHE A 51 6.02 2.43 1.49
C PHE A 51 7.47 2.15 1.83
N ASP A 52 8.00 2.90 2.80
CA ASP A 52 9.34 2.70 3.32
C ASP A 52 9.38 1.43 4.19
N ARG A 53 10.32 0.53 3.90
CA ARG A 53 10.56 -0.68 4.69
C ARG A 53 10.85 -0.35 6.15
N ALA A 54 11.59 0.72 6.41
CA ALA A 54 11.93 1.12 7.78
C ALA A 54 10.69 1.57 8.59
N ALA A 55 9.65 2.05 7.90
CA ALA A 55 8.40 2.49 8.51
C ALA A 55 7.37 1.36 8.68
N ILE A 56 7.58 0.22 8.01
CA ILE A 56 6.71 -0.96 8.17
C ILE A 56 7.21 -1.71 9.41
N PRO A 57 6.37 -1.91 10.44
CA PRO A 57 6.74 -2.74 11.56
C PRO A 57 7.10 -4.12 11.01
N ASN A 58 8.31 -4.59 11.31
CA ASN A 58 8.65 -6.01 11.17
C ASN A 58 7.76 -6.77 12.15
N ALA A 59 6.53 -7.07 11.75
CA ALA A 59 5.82 -8.19 12.28
C ALA A 59 6.62 -9.41 11.84
N ALA A 60 7.66 -9.75 12.60
CA ALA A 60 8.17 -11.10 12.58
C ALA A 60 6.93 -11.99 12.69
N PRO A 61 6.74 -12.97 11.78
CA PRO A 61 5.78 -14.03 12.05
C PRO A 61 6.10 -14.49 13.46
N LYS A 62 5.13 -14.41 14.38
CA LYS A 62 5.30 -15.04 15.68
C LYS A 62 5.49 -16.51 15.38
N ASP A 63 6.73 -16.96 15.39
CA ASP A 63 7.03 -18.37 15.24
C ASP A 63 6.58 -19.01 16.55
N GLU A 64 5.36 -19.55 16.54
CA GLU A 64 4.77 -20.23 17.69
C GLU A 64 5.69 -21.37 18.18
N PHE A 65 6.52 -21.92 17.29
CA PHE A 65 7.52 -22.92 17.60
C PHE A 65 8.65 -22.37 18.48
N ASP A 66 9.18 -21.18 18.17
CA ASP A 66 10.19 -20.50 19.01
C ASP A 66 9.61 -20.14 20.39
N GLU A 67 8.34 -19.74 20.44
CA GLU A 67 7.63 -19.44 21.69
C GLU A 67 7.42 -20.72 22.54
N TRP A 68 7.16 -21.86 21.89
CA TRP A 68 7.03 -23.16 22.56
C TRP A 68 8.37 -23.75 23.01
N LEU A 69 9.44 -23.54 22.26
CA LEU A 69 10.82 -23.87 22.63
C LEU A 69 11.26 -23.06 23.86
N GLN A 70 11.01 -21.75 23.86
CA GLN A 70 11.36 -20.87 24.97
C GLN A 70 10.51 -21.11 26.23
N SER A 71 9.24 -21.51 26.07
CA SER A 71 8.35 -21.83 27.20
C SER A 71 8.55 -23.24 27.78
N GLY A 72 9.45 -24.05 27.22
CA GLY A 72 9.70 -25.42 27.66
C GLY A 72 8.50 -26.37 27.47
N ARG A 73 7.56 -25.99 26.58
CA ARG A 73 6.39 -26.81 26.22
C ARG A 73 6.71 -27.88 25.18
N LEU A 74 7.84 -27.75 24.49
CA LEU A 74 8.40 -28.78 23.64
C LEU A 74 9.44 -29.55 24.45
N GLY A 75 9.03 -30.72 24.93
CA GLY A 75 9.90 -31.73 25.55
C GLY A 75 10.42 -32.73 24.53
#